data_AF-A0A930ACD3-F1
#
_entry.id   AF-A0A930ACD3-F1
#
_cell.length_a   1.000
_cell.length_b   1.000
_cell.length_c   1.000
_cell.angle_alpha   90.00
_cell.angle_beta   90.00
_cell.angle_gamma   90.00
#
_symmetry.space_group_name_H-M   'P 1'
#
loop_
_entity.id
_entity.type
_entity.pdbx_description
1 polymer ?
#
loop_
_entity_poly.entity_id
_entity_poly.type
_entity_poly.pdbx_seq_one_letter_code
_entity_poly.pdbx_strand_id
1 'polypeptide(L)' 'GSLRIYGKHTGQGTFVAKLYDLEQNLIAEMVNIEGYGEYDQTTQTPPGYYYLIVQKSDGKFDLNYEY' A
#
# COMPACT_ATOMS: atom_id res chain seq x y z
N GLY A 1 -8.73 3.32 -14.38
CA GLY A 1 -7.74 2.23 -14.50
C GLY A 1 -7.83 1.37 -13.27
N SER A 2 -6.86 0.50 -13.06
CA SER A 2 -6.75 -0.29 -11.84
C SER A 2 -5.35 -0.12 -11.30
N LEU A 3 -5.23 0.50 -10.12
CA LEU A 3 -3.95 0.60 -9.44
C LEU A 3 -3.71 -0.68 -8.66
N ARG A 4 -2.68 -1.44 -9.07
CA ARG A 4 -2.15 -2.57 -8.32
C ARG A 4 -0.98 -2.08 -7.47
N ILE A 5 -1.03 -2.33 -6.17
CA ILE A 5 0.06 -2.06 -5.24
C ILE A 5 0.40 -3.38 -4.57
N TYR A 6 1.67 -3.74 -4.65
CA TYR A 6 2.17 -5.00 -4.15
C TYR A 6 3.54 -4.81 -3.50
N GLY A 7 3.89 -5.70 -2.60
CA GLY A 7 5.13 -5.62 -1.86
C GLY A 7 5.40 -6.85 -1.04
N LYS A 8 6.59 -6.94 -0.46
CA LYS A 8 6.96 -8.07 0.39
C LYS A 8 7.77 -7.61 1.59
N HIS A 9 7.57 -8.31 2.70
CA HIS A 9 8.45 -8.17 3.85
C HIS A 9 9.85 -8.67 3.53
N THR A 10 10.86 -7.86 3.81
CA THR A 10 12.28 -8.26 3.79
C THR A 10 12.88 -8.39 5.19
N GLY A 11 12.06 -8.20 6.23
CA GLY A 11 12.37 -8.45 7.63
C GLY A 11 11.10 -8.49 8.49
N GLN A 12 11.24 -8.90 9.75
CA GLN A 12 10.12 -8.91 10.71
C GLN A 12 9.64 -7.47 10.96
N GLY A 13 8.32 -7.27 10.91
CA GLY A 13 7.68 -5.99 11.17
C GLY A 13 6.21 -5.99 10.72
N THR A 14 5.54 -4.88 11.02
CA THR A 14 4.23 -4.45 10.59
C THR A 14 4.40 -3.39 9.50
N PHE A 15 3.62 -3.50 8.43
CA PHE A 15 3.51 -2.44 7.43
C PHE A 15 2.05 -2.00 7.32
N VAL A 16 1.80 -0.71 7.51
CA VAL A 16 0.47 -0.11 7.34
C VAL A 16 0.61 1.10 6.42
N ALA A 17 -0.07 1.06 5.28
CA ALA A 17 -0.18 2.17 4.37
C ALA A 17 -1.63 2.43 3.97
N LYS A 18 -1.95 3.67 3.59
CA LYS A 18 -3.28 4.07 3.14
C LYS A 18 -3.17 4.90 1.87
N LEU A 19 -4.04 4.61 0.92
CA LEU A 19 -4.15 5.31 -0.35
C LEU A 19 -5.26 6.36 -0.24
N TYR A 20 -4.94 7.59 -0.60
CA TYR A 20 -5.87 8.72 -0.62
C TYR A 20 -5.89 9.38 -1.99
N ASP A 21 -7.03 9.97 -2.36
CA ASP A 21 -7.07 10.91 -3.48
C ASP A 21 -6.48 12.28 -3.11
N LEU A 22 -6.49 13.21 -4.07
CA LEU A 22 -5.97 14.56 -3.88
C LEU A 22 -6.80 15.40 -2.90
N GLU A 23 -8.06 15.03 -2.65
CA GLU A 23 -8.97 15.64 -1.69
C GLU A 23 -8.85 15.01 -0.29
N GLN A 24 -7.91 14.08 -0.11
CA GLN A 24 -7.67 13.31 1.12
C GLN A 24 -8.80 12.34 1.50
N ASN A 25 -9.64 11.93 0.54
CA ASN A 25 -10.58 10.85 0.76
C ASN A 25 -9.83 9.51 0.74
N LEU A 26 -10.16 8.62 1.69
CA LEU A 26 -9.57 7.28 1.74
C LEU A 26 -10.10 6.43 0.59
N ILE A 27 -9.18 5.90 -0.22
CA ILE A 27 -9.48 5.02 -1.35
C ILE A 27 -9.27 3.56 -0.99
N ALA A 28 -8.18 3.25 -0.31
CA ALA A 28 -7.84 1.89 0.10
C ALA A 28 -6.95 1.87 1.34
N GLU A 29 -7.14 0.86 2.18
CA GLU A 29 -6.26 0.57 3.31
C GLU A 29 -5.40 -0.65 2.99
N MET A 30 -4.11 -0.58 3.32
CA MET A 30 -3.10 -1.60 3.07
C MET A 30 -2.52 -2.00 4.43
N VAL A 31 -2.98 -3.12 4.96
CA VAL A 31 -2.51 -3.60 6.27
C VAL A 31 -1.85 -4.95 6.08
N ASN A 32 -0.55 -5.03 6.38
CA ASN A 32 0.15 -6.30 6.57
C ASN A 32 0.60 -6.39 8.03
N ILE A 33 -0.09 -7.24 8.80
CA ILE A 33 -0.02 -7.27 10.26
C ILE A 33 1.08 -8.22 10.76
N GLU A 34 1.59 -9.16 9.95
CA GLU A 34 2.51 -10.19 10.44
C GLU A 34 3.68 -10.50 9.50
N GLY A 35 4.89 -10.12 9.92
CA GLY A 35 6.16 -10.87 9.92
C GLY A 35 6.73 -11.47 8.62
N TYR A 36 5.91 -12.13 7.82
CA TYR A 36 6.27 -12.83 6.58
C TYR A 36 5.07 -12.86 5.64
N GLY A 37 5.22 -12.29 4.44
CA GLY A 37 4.19 -12.38 3.42
C GLY A 37 4.37 -11.39 2.27
N GLU A 38 3.77 -11.75 1.14
CA GLU A 38 3.55 -10.84 0.02
C GLU A 38 2.21 -10.14 0.23
N TYR A 39 2.20 -8.83 0.00
CA TYR A 39 1.00 -8.04 -0.12
C TYR A 39 0.76 -7.80 -1.62
N ASP A 40 -0.46 -8.03 -2.08
CA ASP A 40 -0.85 -7.76 -3.45
C ASP A 40 -2.32 -7.36 -3.47
N GLN A 41 -2.57 -6.08 -3.72
CA GLN A 41 -3.92 -5.54 -3.78
C GLN A 41 -4.08 -4.71 -5.03
N THR A 42 -5.18 -4.97 -5.73
CA THR A 42 -5.62 -4.14 -6.84
C THR A 42 -6.87 -3.36 -6.44
N THR A 43 -6.89 -2.06 -6.70
CA THR A 43 -8.04 -1.19 -6.42
C THR A 43 -8.43 -0.44 -7.69
N GLN A 44 -9.73 -0.36 -7.94
CA GLN A 44 -10.24 0.43 -9.06
C GLN A 44 -10.13 1.91 -8.73
N THR A 45 -9.38 2.63 -9.56
CA THR A 45 -9.14 4.06 -9.38
C THR A 45 -9.27 4.76 -10.73
N PRO A 46 -9.92 5.93 -10.80
CA PRO A 46 -9.80 6.80 -11.96
C PRO A 46 -8.33 7.12 -12.32
N PRO A 47 -8.01 7.45 -13.58
CA PRO A 47 -6.68 7.99 -13.90
C PRO A 47 -6.42 9.27 -13.12
N GLY A 48 -5.29 9.32 -12.41
CA GLY A 48 -4.96 10.48 -11.60
C GLY A 48 -3.79 10.24 -10.66
N TYR A 49 -3.51 11.26 -9.86
CA TYR A 49 -2.51 11.21 -8.81
C TYR A 49 -3.17 10.84 -7.48
N TYR A 50 -2.46 10.05 -6.68
CA TYR A 50 -2.90 9.58 -5.38
C TYR A 50 -1.77 9.74 -4.37
N TYR A 51 -2.13 9.94 -3.11
CA TYR A 51 -1.19 9.91 -1.99
C TYR A 51 -1.18 8.52 -1.37
N LEU A 52 -0.03 7.87 -1.35
CA LEU A 52 0.19 6.69 -0.53
C LEU A 52 0.94 7.09 0.74
N ILE A 53 0.27 6.96 1.88
CA ILE A 53 0.81 7.36 3.18
C ILE A 53 1.14 6.11 3.99
N VAL A 54 2.43 5.91 4.29
CA VAL A 54 2.89 4.84 5.20
C VAL A 54 2.73 5.34 6.64
N GLN A 55 1.80 4.73 7.38
CA GLN A 55 1.49 5.11 8.76
C GLN A 55 2.38 4.39 9.78
N LYS A 56 2.74 3.13 9.51
CA LYS A 56 3.62 2.34 10.36
C LYS A 56 4.51 1.47 9.49
N SER A 57 5.81 1.51 9.76
CA SER A 57 6.80 0.59 9.21
C SER A 57 7.88 0.37 10.25
N ASP A 58 7.79 -0.72 11.01
CA ASP A 58 8.80 -1.12 12.01
C ASP A 58 9.72 -2.25 11.51
N GLY A 59 9.70 -2.52 10.20
CA GLY A 59 10.60 -3.44 9.50
C GLY A 59 11.05 -2.90 8.14
N LYS A 60 11.65 -3.78 7.32
CA LYS A 60 11.97 -3.47 5.92
C LYS A 60 10.89 -4.05 5.00
N PHE A 61 10.41 -3.22 4.07
CA PHE A 61 9.34 -3.57 3.15
C PHE A 61 9.66 -3.03 1.75
N ASP A 62 9.64 -3.90 0.75
CA ASP A 62 9.77 -3.50 -0.64
C ASP A 62 8.37 -3.26 -1.20
N LEU A 63 8.10 -2.05 -1.69
CA LEU A 63 6.80 -1.64 -2.20
C LEU A 63 6.89 -1.25 -3.67
N ASN A 64 5.97 -1.75 -4.49
CA ASN A 64 5.84 -1.48 -5.91
C ASN A 64 4.39 -1.13 -6.29
N TYR A 65 4.21 -0.47 -7.42
CA TYR A 65 2.89 -0.12 -7.96
C TYR A 65 2.85 -0.22 -9.49
N GLU A 66 1.68 -0.54 -10.03
CA GLU A 66 1.38 -0.64 -11.48
C GLU A 66 -0.02 -0.07 -11.73
N TYR A 67 -0.21 0.71 -12.80
CA TYR A 67 -1.47 1.39 -13.15
C TYR A 67 -2.02 0.95 -14.51
#